data_AF-A0A7K1GHC1-F1
#
_entry.id   AF-A0A7K1GHC1-F1
#
_cell.length_a   1.000
_cell.length_b   1.000
_cell.length_c   1.000
_cell.angle_alpha   90.00
_cell.angle_beta   90.00
_cell.angle_gamma   90.00
#
_symmetry.space_group_name_H-M   'P 1'
#
loop_
_entity.id
_entity.type
_entity.pdbx_description
1 polymer ?
#
loop_
_entity_poly.entity_id
_entity_poly.type
_entity_poly.pdbx_seq_one_letter_code
_entity_poly.pdbx_strand_id
1 'polypeptide(L)' 'MKKIIEVKLKGMLNPDLDVLKAEKELNNLGMQGWELVSVTPNINSGTTYKQYCTFKRAL' A
#
# COMPACT_ATOMS: atom_id res chain seq x y z
N MET A 1 -3.18 -7.57 -16.11
CA MET A 1 -2.35 -8.19 -15.04
C MET A 1 -2.75 -7.64 -13.66
N LYS A 2 -2.56 -8.42 -12.57
CA LYS A 2 -2.89 -8.03 -11.18
C LYS A 2 -1.63 -8.04 -10.31
N LYS A 3 -1.42 -7.01 -9.49
CA LYS A 3 -0.30 -6.91 -8.53
C LYS A 3 -0.84 -6.49 -7.16
N ILE A 4 -0.31 -7.08 -6.09
CA ILE A 4 -0.66 -6.74 -4.71
C ILE A 4 0.62 -6.27 -4.02
N ILE A 5 0.56 -5.10 -3.37
CA ILE A 5 1.66 -4.59 -2.55
C ILE A 5 1.20 -4.52 -1.09
N GLU A 6 2.09 -4.92 -0.18
CA GLU A 6 1.91 -4.74 1.27
C GLU A 6 2.55 -3.41 1.67
N VAL A 7 1.73 -2.47 2.15
CA VAL A 7 2.20 -1.25 2.79
C VAL A 7 2.24 -1.50 4.29
N LYS A 8 3.46 -1.55 4.84
CA LYS A 8 3.69 -1.72 6.28
C LYS A 8 3.62 -0.36 6.96
N LEU A 9 2.77 -0.25 7.96
CA LEU A 9 2.68 0.91 8.83
C LEU A 9 3.56 0.65 10.06
N LYS A 10 4.39 1.63 10.45
CA LYS A 10 5.28 1.51 11.62
C LYS A 10 4.82 2.46 12.71
N GLY A 11 4.70 1.95 13.93
CA GLY A 11 4.39 2.77 15.12
C GLY A 11 3.54 1.99 16.13
N MET A 12 3.97 1.99 17.39
CA MET A 12 3.33 1.22 18.48
C MET A 12 2.11 1.95 19.10
N LEU A 13 2.02 3.28 18.93
CA LEU A 13 0.97 4.14 19.50
C LEU A 13 0.21 4.95 18.43
N ASN A 14 0.90 5.40 17.39
CA ASN A 14 0.32 5.99 16.19
C ASN A 14 0.96 5.28 15.00
N PRO A 15 0.25 4.41 14.26
CA PRO A 15 0.77 3.86 13.01
C PRO A 15 0.99 5.00 12.03
N ASP A 16 2.23 5.44 11.91
CA ASP A 16 2.60 6.32 10.83
C ASP A 16 2.82 5.43 9.61
N LEU A 17 2.09 5.71 8.54
CA LEU A 17 2.57 5.34 7.22
C LEU A 17 3.97 5.94 7.13
N ASP A 18 4.97 5.22 6.65
CA ASP A 18 6.14 5.91 6.10
C ASP A 18 5.64 6.59 4.81
N VAL A 19 4.92 7.71 4.99
CA VAL A 19 4.06 8.35 3.98
C VAL A 19 4.90 8.66 2.76
N LEU A 20 6.13 9.16 2.97
CA LEU A 20 7.06 9.50 1.91
C LEU A 20 7.47 8.28 1.08
N LYS A 21 7.74 7.14 1.73
CA LYS A 21 8.13 5.92 1.02
C LYS A 21 6.95 5.31 0.27
N ALA A 22 5.78 5.23 0.90
CA ALA A 22 4.58 4.71 0.28
C ALA A 22 4.13 5.58 -0.90
N GLU A 23 4.10 6.91 -0.72
CA GLU A 23 3.76 7.87 -1.77
C GLU A 23 4.68 7.70 -2.99
N LYS A 24 6.00 7.64 -2.78
CA LYS A 24 6.96 7.41 -3.86
C LYS A 24 6.68 6.11 -4.63
N GLU A 25 6.34 5.03 -3.92
CA GLU A 25 6.08 3.73 -4.54
C GLU A 25 4.74 3.70 -5.29
N LEU A 26 3.69 4.31 -4.71
CA LEU A 26 2.38 4.46 -5.35
C LEU A 26 2.47 5.32 -6.62
N ASN A 27 3.18 6.44 -6.57
CA ASN A 27 3.40 7.32 -7.72
C ASN A 27 4.19 6.62 -8.83
N ASN A 28 5.23 5.86 -8.49
CA ASN A 28 6.00 5.08 -9.46
C ASN A 28 5.14 3.99 -10.13
N LEU A 29 4.23 3.35 -9.39
CA LEU A 29 3.27 2.40 -9.96
C LEU A 29 2.30 3.08 -10.92
N GLY A 30 1.79 4.27 -10.56
CA GLY A 30 0.97 5.10 -11.45
C GLY A 30 1.70 5.46 -12.75
N MET A 31 2.96 5.88 -12.67
CA MET A 31 3.80 6.17 -13.86
C MET A 31 4.00 4.94 -14.76
N GLN A 32 4.02 3.74 -14.19
CA GLN A 32 4.12 2.47 -14.92
C GLN A 32 2.77 1.98 -15.48
N GLY A 33 1.71 2.78 -15.37
CA GLY A 33 0.37 2.48 -15.84
C GLY A 33 -0.43 1.53 -14.93
N TRP A 34 -0.01 1.33 -13.68
CA TRP A 34 -0.79 0.56 -12.73
C TRP A 34 -1.89 1.42 -12.11
N GLU A 35 -3.11 0.91 -12.15
CA GLU A 35 -4.28 1.53 -11.54
C GLU A 35 -4.62 0.85 -10.22
N LEU A 36 -4.82 1.63 -9.16
CA LEU A 36 -5.28 1.13 -7.88
C LEU A 36 -6.75 0.69 -7.99
N VAL A 37 -7.04 -0.54 -7.55
CA VAL A 37 -8.38 -1.16 -7.66
C VAL A 37 -9.02 -1.33 -6.30
N SER A 38 -8.25 -1.68 -5.29
CA SER A 38 -8.77 -1.87 -3.95
C SER A 38 -7.70 -1.64 -2.91
N VAL A 39 -8.14 -1.18 -1.75
CA VAL A 39 -7.34 -1.05 -0.54
C VAL A 39 -8.02 -1.86 0.55
N THR A 40 -7.32 -2.84 1.10
CA THR A 40 -7.83 -3.60 2.23
C THR A 40 -7.70 -2.75 3.48
N PRO A 41 -8.77 -2.59 4.28
CA PRO A 41 -8.72 -1.84 5.53
C PRO A 41 -7.67 -2.44 6.47
N ASN A 42 -7.14 -1.57 7.33
CA ASN A 42 -6.00 -1.86 8.20
C ASN A 42 -6.25 -3.12 9.04
N ILE A 43 -5.50 -4.19 8.78
CA ILE A 43 -5.63 -5.43 9.52
C ILE A 43 -4.66 -5.37 10.70
N ASN A 44 -5.20 -5.33 11.91
CA ASN A 44 -4.40 -5.40 13.13
C ASN A 44 -3.86 -6.83 13.31
N SER A 45 -2.54 -6.96 13.29
CA SER A 45 -1.85 -8.18 13.71
C SER A 45 -0.81 -7.80 14.78
N GLY A 46 -1.24 -7.77 16.05
CA GLY A 46 -0.40 -7.35 17.16
C GLY A 46 -0.12 -5.84 17.13
N THR A 47 1.16 -5.44 17.22
CA THR A 47 1.61 -4.04 17.18
C THR A 47 1.84 -3.51 15.76
N THR A 48 1.62 -4.33 14.74
CA THR A 48 1.85 -3.96 13.34
C THR A 48 0.54 -3.73 12.64
N TYR A 49 0.44 -2.55 12.03
CA TYR A 49 -0.67 -2.15 11.18
C TYR A 49 -0.27 -2.41 9.72
N LYS A 50 -1.14 -3.06 8.95
CA LYS A 50 -0.88 -3.44 7.56
C LYS A 50 -2.02 -3.01 6.65
N GLN A 51 -1.66 -2.40 5.53
CA GLN A 51 -2.59 -2.05 4.46
C GLN A 51 -2.18 -2.74 3.17
N TYR A 52 -3.13 -3.39 2.51
CA TYR A 52 -2.87 -4.06 1.23
C TYR A 52 -3.49 -3.25 0.10
N CYS A 53 -2.67 -2.88 -0.88
CA CYS A 53 -3.13 -2.17 -2.06
C CYS A 53 -3.07 -3.11 -3.28
N THR A 54 -4.19 -3.26 -3.97
CA THR A 54 -4.31 -4.11 -5.15
C THR A 54 -4.38 -3.24 -6.40
N PHE A 55 -3.52 -3.54 -7.37
CA PHE A 55 -3.41 -2.83 -8.63
C PHE A 55 -3.76 -3.72 -9.81
N LYS A 56 -4.31 -3.11 -10.87
CA LYS A 56 -4.49 -3.72 -12.19
C LYS A 56 -3.74 -2.89 -13.24
N ARG A 57 -3.37 -3.53 -14.34
CA ARG A 57 -2.87 -2.86 -15.53
C ARG A 57 -3.36 -3.59 -16.77
N ALA A 58 -3.84 -2.85 -17.76
CA ALA A 58 -4.14 -3.37 -19.09
C ALA A 58 -2.84 -3.83 -19.76
N LEU A 59 -2.87 -4.96 -20.46
CA LEU A 59 -1.69 -5.48 -21.16
C LEU A 59 -1.30 -4.56 -22.32
#